data_AF-F0XWW0-F1
#
_entry.id   AF-F0XWW0-F1
#
_cell.length_a   1.000
_cell.length_b   1.000
_cell.length_c   1.000
_cell.angle_alpha   90.00
_cell.angle_beta   90.00
_cell.angle_gamma   90.00
#
_symmetry.space_group_name_H-M   'P 1'
#
loop_
_entity.id
_entity.type
_entity.pdbx_description
1 polymer ?
#
loop_
_entity_poly.entity_id
_entity_poly.type
_entity_poly.pdbx_seq_one_letter_code
_entity_poly.pdbx_strand_id
1 'polypeptide(L)'
;MLRLGARPALAAVAGFACYGDRPRCLRIEEDVKLDFKDVLIRPKRSTLRSRSEVTLERELKFKHSGRSLACVPVVVANMDTVGTFDMCVALARHGCLVAVHKHYAVEDWERFARDHPGALAHAAVSCGTSARDAAKLDAILAAVPGCTTICIDVANGYSEAFVDAVRDVRRRWPSHTLIAGNVVTNEMTEELILNGADVVKVGIGPGSVCTTRKQTGVGYPQVSAIVECADAAHGLGGHIVADGGVTCPGDAAKAFGAGADLIMMGGLFSGTDESAGEVLVKPDGSRVKLFYGMSSGVAMHKHAGGVAEYRSSEGKAVEVPAKGPVDAVMLDLLGGIRSTCTYVGAATLKELPKRTTFVRVSQQLNTVFGTHDLSKK
;
A
#
# COMPACT_ATOMS: atom_id res chain seq x y z
N MET A 1 63.21 -41.31 -12.52
CA MET A 1 63.77 -39.96 -12.78
C MET A 1 62.60 -39.00 -13.04
N LEU A 2 62.70 -37.75 -12.59
CA LEU A 2 61.75 -36.61 -12.84
C LEU A 2 60.32 -36.65 -12.23
N ARG A 3 60.12 -35.88 -11.14
CA ARG A 3 59.23 -34.67 -11.00
C ARG A 3 57.93 -34.60 -11.82
N LEU A 4 56.73 -34.15 -11.38
CA LEU A 4 56.15 -33.43 -10.20
C LEU A 4 54.66 -33.91 -10.01
N GLY A 5 53.81 -33.50 -9.04
CA GLY A 5 53.91 -32.61 -7.86
C GLY A 5 52.52 -32.11 -7.36
N ALA A 6 52.50 -31.34 -6.25
CA ALA A 6 51.41 -30.48 -5.70
C ALA A 6 50.03 -31.07 -5.24
N ARG A 7 49.72 -30.90 -3.95
CA ARG A 7 48.38 -30.66 -3.37
C ARG A 7 48.50 -29.69 -2.17
N PRO A 8 47.70 -28.61 -2.06
CA PRO A 8 47.67 -27.75 -0.87
C PRO A 8 46.56 -28.14 0.13
N ALA A 9 46.61 -27.53 1.31
CA ALA A 9 45.91 -27.95 2.54
C ALA A 9 44.48 -27.40 2.72
N LEU A 10 43.74 -28.01 3.66
CA LEU A 10 42.58 -27.40 4.31
C LEU A 10 42.99 -26.09 5.01
N ALA A 11 42.20 -25.03 4.82
CA ALA A 11 42.29 -23.82 5.65
C ALA A 11 41.46 -24.00 6.93
N ALA A 12 42.00 -23.52 8.05
CA ALA A 12 41.46 -23.75 9.38
C ALA A 12 40.40 -22.72 9.83
N VAL A 13 39.64 -23.10 10.84
CA VAL A 13 38.68 -22.27 11.58
C VAL A 13 39.41 -21.19 12.39
N ALA A 14 39.01 -19.92 12.24
CA ALA A 14 39.26 -18.82 13.16
C ALA A 14 38.21 -17.72 12.95
N GLY A 15 37.68 -17.02 13.95
CA GLY A 15 37.83 -17.21 15.39
C GLY A 15 36.98 -16.20 16.17
N PHE A 16 36.54 -16.56 17.38
CA PHE A 16 35.99 -15.60 18.35
C PHE A 16 37.15 -14.80 18.97
N ALA A 17 37.18 -13.47 18.79
CA ALA A 17 38.02 -12.59 19.61
C ALA A 17 37.60 -11.10 19.56
N CYS A 18 37.59 -10.49 20.74
CA CYS A 18 37.74 -9.05 21.01
C CYS A 18 36.69 -8.05 20.49
N TYR A 19 35.79 -7.68 21.41
CA TYR A 19 35.39 -6.28 21.57
C TYR A 19 36.64 -5.38 21.63
N GLY A 20 36.64 -4.29 20.87
CA GLY A 20 37.70 -3.27 20.89
C GLY A 20 37.21 -1.97 20.26
N ASP A 21 37.68 -0.84 20.78
CA ASP A 21 37.24 0.51 20.43
C ASP A 21 37.47 0.89 18.96
N ARG A 22 36.56 0.46 18.09
CA ARG A 22 36.33 1.14 16.81
C ARG A 22 35.25 2.20 17.03
N PRO A 23 35.49 3.48 16.71
CA PRO A 23 34.41 4.47 16.68
C PRO A 23 33.32 3.93 15.76
N ARG A 24 32.05 4.01 16.19
CA ARG A 24 30.91 3.50 15.41
C ARG A 24 30.89 4.22 14.07
N CYS A 25 31.41 3.58 13.03
CA CYS A 25 31.38 4.13 11.69
C CYS A 25 29.92 4.27 11.29
N LEU A 26 29.50 5.50 10.96
CA LEU A 26 28.16 5.76 10.47
C LEU A 26 27.98 4.99 9.16
N ARG A 27 27.18 3.91 9.18
CA ARG A 27 26.89 3.13 7.98
C ARG A 27 25.88 3.90 7.14
N ILE A 28 26.39 4.62 6.14
CA ILE A 28 25.60 5.30 5.12
C ILE A 28 25.37 4.31 3.97
N GLU A 29 24.13 4.22 3.48
CA GLU A 29 23.85 3.58 2.19
C GLU A 29 24.14 4.58 1.07
N GLU A 30 25.08 4.25 0.20
CA GLU A 30 25.46 5.10 -0.95
C GLU A 30 24.58 4.85 -2.19
N ASP A 31 23.81 3.76 -2.19
CA ASP A 31 22.90 3.40 -3.28
C ASP A 31 21.72 4.37 -3.39
N VAL A 32 21.51 4.90 -4.60
CA VAL A 32 20.43 5.87 -4.86
C VAL A 32 19.07 5.17 -4.83
N LYS A 33 18.32 5.38 -3.75
CA LYS A 33 16.91 5.00 -3.62
C LYS A 33 16.02 5.97 -4.42
N LEU A 34 14.96 5.45 -5.06
CA LEU A 34 14.13 6.17 -6.05
C LEU A 34 12.65 6.20 -5.66
N ASP A 35 11.98 7.33 -5.91
CA ASP A 35 10.54 7.51 -5.76
C ASP A 35 9.86 7.52 -7.15
N PHE A 36 8.52 7.57 -7.21
CA PHE A 36 7.78 7.47 -8.49
C PHE A 36 8.15 8.57 -9.49
N LYS A 37 8.62 9.73 -9.01
CA LYS A 37 9.04 10.87 -9.83
C LYS A 37 10.40 10.67 -10.52
N ASP A 38 11.23 9.76 -10.02
CA ASP A 38 12.64 9.63 -10.44
C ASP A 38 12.83 8.61 -11.58
N VAL A 39 11.76 7.93 -12.00
CA VAL A 39 11.78 6.87 -13.03
C VAL A 39 10.66 6.98 -14.07
N LEU A 40 10.93 6.52 -15.29
CA LEU A 40 9.93 6.18 -16.31
C LEU A 40 10.05 4.70 -16.70
N ILE A 41 8.97 4.11 -17.23
CA ILE A 41 8.99 2.75 -17.77
C ILE A 41 9.46 2.81 -19.22
N ARG A 42 10.52 2.06 -19.57
CA ARG A 42 11.00 1.93 -20.95
C ARG A 42 9.97 1.15 -21.78
N PRO A 43 9.46 1.70 -22.91
CA PRO A 43 8.61 0.96 -23.83
C PRO A 43 9.27 -0.31 -24.37
N LYS A 44 8.46 -1.32 -24.67
CA LYS A 44 8.91 -2.58 -25.31
C LYS A 44 7.98 -2.92 -26.47
N ARG A 45 8.44 -3.79 -27.39
CA ARG A 45 7.62 -4.24 -28.51
C ARG A 45 6.35 -4.91 -28.00
N SER A 46 5.20 -4.45 -28.48
CA SER A 46 3.88 -4.97 -28.17
C SER A 46 3.24 -5.60 -29.41
N THR A 47 2.41 -6.62 -29.20
CA THR A 47 1.57 -7.26 -30.22
C THR A 47 0.09 -6.93 -30.05
N LEU A 48 -0.28 -6.27 -28.95
CA LEU A 48 -1.65 -5.85 -28.64
C LEU A 48 -2.04 -4.69 -29.56
N ARG A 49 -3.26 -4.72 -30.10
CA ARG A 49 -3.78 -3.68 -31.02
C ARG A 49 -4.58 -2.62 -30.26
N SER A 50 -5.17 -2.99 -29.13
CA SER A 50 -6.01 -2.14 -28.29
C SER A 50 -5.75 -2.37 -26.81
N ARG A 51 -5.85 -1.29 -26.02
CA ARG A 51 -5.91 -1.33 -24.56
C ARG A 51 -7.06 -2.19 -24.00
N SER A 52 -8.11 -2.44 -24.78
CA SER A 52 -9.21 -3.34 -24.39
C SER A 52 -8.81 -4.82 -24.33
N GLU A 53 -7.69 -5.22 -24.94
CA GLU A 53 -7.15 -6.58 -24.84
C GLU A 53 -6.46 -6.84 -23.48
N VAL A 54 -6.23 -5.80 -22.67
CA VAL A 54 -5.50 -5.91 -21.40
C VAL A 54 -6.43 -6.30 -20.25
N THR A 55 -6.17 -7.47 -19.66
CA THR A 55 -6.82 -7.93 -18.43
C THR A 55 -6.11 -7.37 -17.20
N LEU A 56 -6.84 -6.60 -16.38
CA LEU A 56 -6.32 -6.03 -15.13
C LEU A 56 -6.59 -6.89 -13.89
N GLU A 57 -7.57 -7.78 -13.96
CA GLU A 57 -7.87 -8.70 -12.88
C GLU A 57 -6.68 -9.63 -12.64
N ARG A 58 -6.40 -9.90 -11.35
CA ARG A 58 -5.40 -10.87 -10.90
C ARG A 58 -6.06 -11.85 -9.96
N GLU A 59 -5.75 -13.13 -10.13
CA GLU A 59 -5.87 -14.11 -9.07
C GLU A 59 -4.62 -14.04 -8.17
N LEU A 60 -4.83 -13.77 -6.88
CA LEU A 60 -3.83 -13.79 -5.82
C LEU A 60 -4.11 -14.98 -4.91
N LYS A 61 -3.06 -15.71 -4.50
CA LYS A 61 -3.19 -16.88 -3.61
C LYS A 61 -2.40 -16.64 -2.34
N PHE A 62 -3.10 -16.65 -1.22
CA PHE A 62 -2.58 -16.23 0.07
C PHE A 62 -1.99 -17.43 0.84
N LYS A 63 -0.73 -17.29 1.27
CA LYS A 63 0.10 -18.36 1.85
C LYS A 63 -0.50 -19.01 3.09
N HIS A 64 -0.96 -18.21 4.04
CA HIS A 64 -1.36 -18.67 5.38
C HIS A 64 -2.86 -18.87 5.49
N SER A 65 -3.65 -18.01 4.86
CA SER A 65 -5.11 -18.17 4.81
C SER A 65 -5.56 -19.30 3.88
N GLY A 66 -4.71 -19.68 2.91
CA GLY A 66 -5.00 -20.68 1.89
C GLY A 66 -6.03 -20.23 0.84
N ARG A 67 -6.55 -19.00 0.95
CA ARG A 67 -7.58 -18.44 0.06
C ARG A 67 -6.97 -17.98 -1.27
N SER A 68 -7.75 -18.08 -2.34
CA SER A 68 -7.54 -17.29 -3.56
C SER A 68 -8.52 -16.10 -3.59
N LEU A 69 -8.09 -14.99 -4.19
CA LEU A 69 -8.92 -13.83 -4.48
C LEU A 69 -8.68 -13.39 -5.92
N ALA A 70 -9.74 -13.40 -6.73
CA ALA A 70 -9.78 -12.72 -8.02
C ALA A 70 -10.24 -11.28 -7.79
N CYS A 71 -9.40 -10.30 -8.13
CA CYS A 71 -9.70 -8.88 -7.96
C CYS A 71 -8.94 -8.01 -8.96
N VAL A 72 -9.45 -6.81 -9.23
CA VAL A 72 -8.60 -5.72 -9.72
C VAL A 72 -7.79 -5.23 -8.51
N PRO A 73 -6.45 -5.27 -8.55
CA PRO A 73 -5.60 -5.17 -7.35
C PRO A 73 -5.37 -3.70 -6.90
N VAL A 74 -6.46 -2.94 -6.78
CA VAL A 74 -6.51 -1.57 -6.30
C VAL A 74 -7.25 -1.57 -4.97
N VAL A 75 -6.64 -0.96 -3.95
CA VAL A 75 -7.16 -0.89 -2.59
C VAL A 75 -7.35 0.57 -2.18
N VAL A 76 -8.51 0.91 -1.62
CA VAL A 76 -8.69 2.22 -0.96
C VAL A 76 -8.11 2.17 0.46
N ALA A 77 -7.38 3.22 0.85
CA ALA A 77 -6.76 3.31 2.16
C ALA A 77 -7.76 3.42 3.32
N ASN A 78 -7.39 2.86 4.47
CA ASN A 78 -8.18 2.76 5.70
C ASN A 78 -8.34 4.06 6.50
N MET A 79 -8.48 5.17 5.78
CA MET A 79 -8.65 6.51 6.33
C MET A 79 -10.13 6.85 6.45
N ASP A 80 -10.55 7.53 7.51
CA ASP A 80 -11.96 7.84 7.77
C ASP A 80 -12.60 8.84 6.79
N THR A 81 -11.81 9.35 5.84
CA THR A 81 -12.23 10.22 4.73
C THR A 81 -12.47 9.47 3.42
N VAL A 82 -12.01 8.23 3.26
CA VAL A 82 -12.08 7.47 1.98
C VAL A 82 -12.38 5.97 2.13
N GLY A 83 -11.94 5.32 3.21
CA GLY A 83 -12.22 3.90 3.49
C GLY A 83 -13.63 3.67 4.04
N THR A 84 -14.65 4.17 3.34
CA THR A 84 -16.07 4.14 3.74
C THR A 84 -16.78 2.92 3.18
N PHE A 85 -17.97 2.61 3.70
CA PHE A 85 -18.84 1.59 3.09
C PHE A 85 -19.34 2.01 1.70
N ASP A 86 -19.71 3.28 1.51
CA ASP A 86 -20.18 3.81 0.21
C ASP A 86 -19.13 3.64 -0.89
N MET A 87 -17.86 3.91 -0.56
CA MET A 87 -16.71 3.64 -1.44
C MET A 87 -16.58 2.15 -1.77
N CYS A 88 -16.81 1.26 -0.80
CA CYS A 88 -16.77 -0.18 -1.02
C CYS A 88 -17.88 -0.64 -1.98
N VAL A 89 -19.12 -0.15 -1.81
CA VAL A 89 -20.23 -0.43 -2.75
C VAL A 89 -19.90 0.08 -4.16
N ALA A 90 -19.44 1.32 -4.28
CA ALA A 90 -19.19 1.95 -5.57
C ALA A 90 -18.01 1.32 -6.35
N LEU A 91 -17.05 0.70 -5.65
CA LEU A 91 -15.86 0.08 -6.24
C LEU A 91 -15.91 -1.45 -6.33
N ALA A 92 -16.83 -2.13 -5.64
CA ALA A 92 -17.04 -3.58 -5.78
C ALA A 92 -17.34 -3.99 -7.24
N ARG A 93 -18.12 -3.18 -7.97
CA ARG A 93 -18.39 -3.38 -9.42
C ARG A 93 -17.15 -3.32 -10.32
N HIS A 94 -16.04 -2.73 -9.84
CA HIS A 94 -14.76 -2.70 -10.54
C HIS A 94 -13.82 -3.84 -10.11
N GLY A 95 -14.26 -4.71 -9.20
CA GLY A 95 -13.44 -5.77 -8.61
C GLY A 95 -12.35 -5.26 -7.66
N CYS A 96 -12.39 -3.99 -7.25
CA CYS A 96 -11.41 -3.37 -6.37
C CYS A 96 -11.68 -3.69 -4.90
N LEU A 97 -10.75 -3.36 -4.00
CA LEU A 97 -10.87 -3.58 -2.55
C LEU A 97 -10.93 -2.25 -1.80
N VAL A 98 -11.52 -2.26 -0.60
CA VAL A 98 -11.51 -1.13 0.34
C VAL A 98 -11.08 -1.63 1.70
N ALA A 99 -9.96 -1.11 2.22
CA ALA A 99 -9.67 -1.23 3.64
C ALA A 99 -10.57 -0.23 4.37
N VAL A 100 -11.57 -0.73 5.09
CA VAL A 100 -12.59 0.09 5.75
C VAL A 100 -12.04 0.62 7.07
N HIS A 101 -12.19 1.92 7.32
CA HIS A 101 -11.61 2.58 8.49
C HIS A 101 -12.13 1.98 9.81
N LYS A 102 -11.26 1.85 10.82
CA LYS A 102 -11.55 1.12 12.07
C LYS A 102 -12.60 1.74 13.01
N HIS A 103 -13.28 2.80 12.59
CA HIS A 103 -14.14 3.63 13.44
C HIS A 103 -15.63 3.22 13.44
N TYR A 104 -16.16 2.59 12.38
CA TYR A 104 -17.55 2.07 12.35
C TYR A 104 -17.82 1.04 13.45
N ALA A 105 -19.04 0.98 13.98
CA ALA A 105 -19.47 0.04 15.00
C ALA A 105 -19.76 -1.37 14.43
N VAL A 106 -20.04 -2.35 15.28
CA VAL A 106 -20.35 -3.72 14.83
C VAL A 106 -21.67 -3.73 14.03
N GLU A 107 -22.65 -2.99 14.54
CA GLU A 107 -23.99 -2.80 13.99
C GLU A 107 -23.96 -2.11 12.62
N ASP A 108 -22.93 -1.30 12.35
CA ASP A 108 -22.69 -0.70 11.03
C ASP A 108 -22.19 -1.74 10.03
N TRP A 109 -21.29 -2.64 10.45
CA TRP A 109 -20.84 -3.77 9.63
C TRP A 109 -21.95 -4.77 9.34
N GLU A 110 -22.78 -5.10 10.34
CA GLU A 110 -23.95 -5.95 10.13
C GLU A 110 -24.95 -5.33 9.15
N ARG A 111 -25.20 -4.01 9.26
CA ARG A 111 -26.06 -3.27 8.33
C ARG A 111 -25.48 -3.30 6.91
N PHE A 112 -24.20 -2.96 6.75
CA PHE A 112 -23.51 -3.04 5.47
C PHE A 112 -23.58 -4.44 4.84
N ALA A 113 -23.39 -5.51 5.64
CA ALA A 113 -23.44 -6.88 5.16
C ALA A 113 -24.86 -7.33 4.75
N ARG A 114 -25.91 -6.86 5.43
CA ARG A 114 -27.31 -7.11 5.05
C ARG A 114 -27.72 -6.35 3.80
N ASP A 115 -27.37 -5.07 3.72
CA ASP A 115 -27.86 -4.15 2.70
C ASP A 115 -27.04 -4.26 1.39
N HIS A 116 -25.75 -4.62 1.51
CA HIS A 116 -24.79 -4.70 0.40
C HIS A 116 -23.94 -5.99 0.39
N PRO A 117 -24.54 -7.20 0.45
CA PRO A 117 -23.79 -8.47 0.56
C PRO A 117 -22.79 -8.70 -0.59
N GLY A 118 -23.07 -8.18 -1.79
CA GLY A 118 -22.16 -8.27 -2.93
C GLY A 118 -20.87 -7.43 -2.79
N ALA A 119 -20.87 -6.39 -1.96
CA ALA A 119 -19.68 -5.59 -1.67
C ALA A 119 -18.82 -6.19 -0.54
N LEU A 120 -19.36 -7.14 0.23
CA LEU A 120 -18.72 -7.64 1.45
C LEU A 120 -17.36 -8.32 1.19
N ALA A 121 -17.23 -9.05 0.09
CA ALA A 121 -15.97 -9.69 -0.31
C ALA A 121 -14.86 -8.68 -0.69
N HIS A 122 -15.24 -7.43 -0.94
CA HIS A 122 -14.33 -6.33 -1.30
C HIS A 122 -13.90 -5.49 -0.08
N ALA A 123 -14.53 -5.69 1.08
CA ALA A 123 -14.20 -5.01 2.31
C ALA A 123 -13.10 -5.75 3.09
N ALA A 124 -12.08 -5.02 3.53
CA ALA A 124 -11.12 -5.47 4.54
C ALA A 124 -11.37 -4.72 5.85
N VAL A 125 -11.52 -5.46 6.95
CA VAL A 125 -11.74 -4.88 8.29
C VAL A 125 -10.41 -4.37 8.83
N SER A 126 -10.26 -3.05 9.01
CA SER A 126 -9.03 -2.51 9.61
C SER A 126 -9.04 -2.53 11.14
N CYS A 127 -7.87 -2.80 11.73
CA CYS A 127 -7.65 -2.71 13.18
C CYS A 127 -6.26 -2.14 13.49
N GLY A 128 -6.10 -1.64 14.72
CA GLY A 128 -4.77 -1.41 15.32
C GLY A 128 -4.32 -2.62 16.14
N THR A 129 -3.33 -2.42 17.01
CA THR A 129 -2.75 -3.45 17.89
C THR A 129 -3.24 -3.41 19.34
N SER A 130 -4.09 -2.44 19.72
CA SER A 130 -4.56 -2.35 21.10
C SER A 130 -5.54 -3.48 21.44
N ALA A 131 -5.61 -3.89 22.71
CA ALA A 131 -6.59 -4.88 23.17
C ALA A 131 -8.05 -4.49 22.83
N ARG A 132 -8.35 -3.18 22.79
CA ARG A 132 -9.64 -2.65 22.33
C ARG A 132 -9.87 -2.88 20.83
N ASP A 133 -8.85 -2.61 20.01
CA ASP A 133 -8.91 -2.87 18.57
C ASP A 133 -9.08 -4.37 18.28
N ALA A 134 -8.38 -5.23 19.03
CA ALA A 134 -8.46 -6.69 18.90
C ALA A 134 -9.84 -7.23 19.27
N ALA A 135 -10.42 -6.80 20.40
CA ALA A 135 -11.77 -7.21 20.82
C ALA A 135 -12.85 -6.70 19.85
N LYS A 136 -12.69 -5.49 19.29
CA LYS A 136 -13.59 -4.94 18.27
C LYS A 136 -13.51 -5.73 16.96
N LEU A 137 -12.30 -6.09 16.52
CA LEU A 137 -12.09 -6.96 15.37
C LEU A 137 -12.81 -8.30 15.55
N ASP A 138 -12.64 -8.94 16.70
CA ASP A 138 -13.27 -10.23 16.99
C ASP A 138 -14.80 -10.13 16.94
N ALA A 139 -15.39 -9.06 17.50
CA ALA A 139 -16.83 -8.83 17.45
C ALA A 139 -17.35 -8.60 16.01
N ILE A 140 -16.64 -7.82 15.18
CA ILE A 140 -17.02 -7.58 13.77
C ILE A 140 -16.99 -8.89 12.97
N LEU A 141 -15.91 -9.68 13.09
CA LEU A 141 -15.74 -10.92 12.32
C LEU A 141 -16.68 -12.03 12.77
N ALA A 142 -17.02 -12.10 14.06
CA ALA A 142 -18.03 -13.01 14.58
C ALA A 142 -19.45 -12.65 14.10
N ALA A 143 -19.80 -11.35 14.09
CA ALA A 143 -21.09 -10.86 13.61
C ALA A 143 -21.23 -10.95 12.08
N VAL A 144 -20.12 -10.82 11.34
CA VAL A 144 -20.10 -10.79 9.86
C VAL A 144 -19.08 -11.80 9.30
N PRO A 145 -19.39 -13.11 9.28
CA PRO A 145 -18.45 -14.16 8.82
C PRO A 145 -18.02 -14.06 7.35
N GLY A 146 -18.69 -13.23 6.54
CA GLY A 146 -18.30 -12.96 5.15
C GLY A 146 -17.09 -12.01 5.01
N CYS A 147 -16.71 -11.30 6.08
CA CYS A 147 -15.54 -10.41 6.11
C CYS A 147 -14.22 -11.20 6.20
N THR A 148 -13.76 -11.79 5.10
CA THR A 148 -12.60 -12.71 5.13
C THR A 148 -11.23 -12.05 5.04
N THR A 149 -11.15 -10.71 5.06
CA THR A 149 -9.90 -9.95 4.89
C THR A 149 -9.74 -8.95 6.04
N ILE A 150 -8.55 -8.90 6.63
CA ILE A 150 -8.22 -8.06 7.79
C ILE A 150 -7.01 -7.18 7.43
N CYS A 151 -7.03 -5.91 7.83
CA CYS A 151 -5.96 -4.96 7.59
C CYS A 151 -5.43 -4.39 8.91
N ILE A 152 -4.33 -4.95 9.40
CA ILE A 152 -3.66 -4.52 10.64
C ILE A 152 -2.71 -3.38 10.29
N ASP A 153 -3.04 -2.17 10.76
CA ASP A 153 -2.37 -0.93 10.36
C ASP A 153 -1.78 -0.19 11.57
N VAL A 154 -0.47 0.06 11.52
CA VAL A 154 0.29 0.88 12.47
C VAL A 154 1.27 1.80 11.77
N ALA A 155 1.55 2.96 12.39
CA ALA A 155 2.52 3.92 11.88
C ALA A 155 3.97 3.39 11.87
N ASN A 156 4.31 2.44 12.75
CA ASN A 156 5.62 1.82 12.84
C ASN A 156 5.51 0.29 12.93
N GLY A 157 5.68 -0.39 11.80
CA GLY A 157 5.70 -1.85 11.74
C GLY A 157 6.96 -2.52 12.31
N TYR A 158 8.00 -1.75 12.67
CA TYR A 158 9.28 -2.27 13.18
C TYR A 158 9.29 -2.54 14.70
N SER A 159 8.12 -2.77 15.30
CA SER A 159 8.00 -3.08 16.73
C SER A 159 7.65 -4.55 16.96
N GLU A 160 8.30 -5.18 17.94
CA GLU A 160 8.02 -6.56 18.36
C GLU A 160 6.54 -6.75 18.70
N ALA A 161 5.95 -5.80 19.42
CA ALA A 161 4.52 -5.78 19.74
C ALA A 161 3.59 -5.77 18.50
N PHE A 162 4.06 -5.29 17.34
CA PHE A 162 3.29 -5.40 16.08
C PHE A 162 3.40 -6.80 15.48
N VAL A 163 4.59 -7.41 15.50
CA VAL A 163 4.80 -8.79 15.06
C VAL A 163 3.97 -9.77 15.89
N ASP A 164 3.98 -9.61 17.21
CA ASP A 164 3.13 -10.39 18.12
C ASP A 164 1.65 -10.18 17.83
N ALA A 165 1.19 -8.95 17.59
CA ALA A 165 -0.20 -8.68 17.22
C ALA A 165 -0.61 -9.36 15.90
N VAL A 166 0.27 -9.41 14.89
CA VAL A 166 0.04 -10.14 13.63
C VAL A 166 -0.07 -11.64 13.90
N ARG A 167 0.86 -12.20 14.68
CA ARG A 167 0.86 -13.61 15.09
C ARG A 167 -0.42 -13.97 15.86
N ASP A 168 -0.87 -13.08 16.75
CA ASP A 168 -2.06 -13.25 17.59
C ASP A 168 -3.38 -13.13 16.80
N VAL A 169 -3.44 -12.26 15.79
CA VAL A 169 -4.58 -12.23 14.84
C VAL A 169 -4.58 -13.51 14.01
N ARG A 170 -3.44 -13.98 13.48
CA ARG A 170 -3.36 -15.24 12.72
C ARG A 170 -3.81 -16.45 13.54
N ARG A 171 -3.44 -16.54 14.82
CA ARG A 171 -3.88 -17.66 15.69
C ARG A 171 -5.39 -17.68 15.90
N ARG A 172 -6.05 -16.52 16.02
CA ARG A 172 -7.52 -16.42 16.20
C ARG A 172 -8.29 -16.60 14.89
N TRP A 173 -7.76 -16.09 13.78
CA TRP A 173 -8.43 -16.05 12.48
C TRP A 173 -7.61 -16.76 11.39
N PRO A 174 -7.35 -18.08 11.53
CA PRO A 174 -6.39 -18.80 10.70
C PRO A 174 -6.76 -18.81 9.20
N SER A 175 -8.05 -18.77 8.88
CA SER A 175 -8.57 -18.77 7.51
C SER A 175 -8.69 -17.38 6.86
N HIS A 176 -8.41 -16.29 7.58
CA HIS A 176 -8.61 -14.92 7.07
C HIS A 176 -7.35 -14.41 6.36
N THR A 177 -7.52 -13.65 5.27
CA THR A 177 -6.41 -13.01 4.59
C THR A 177 -5.92 -11.82 5.39
N LEU A 178 -4.64 -11.82 5.79
CA LEU A 178 -4.05 -10.76 6.60
C LEU A 178 -3.18 -9.81 5.77
N ILE A 179 -3.58 -8.54 5.73
CA ILE A 179 -2.76 -7.41 5.29
C ILE A 179 -2.14 -6.76 6.54
N ALA A 180 -0.82 -6.59 6.60
CA ALA A 180 -0.13 -6.04 7.77
C ALA A 180 0.96 -5.02 7.39
N GLY A 181 0.99 -3.86 8.05
CA GLY A 181 2.12 -2.91 7.96
C GLY A 181 1.94 -1.64 8.81
N ASN A 182 2.72 -0.57 8.63
CA ASN A 182 3.60 -0.32 7.46
C ASN A 182 5.10 -0.58 7.71
N VAL A 183 5.77 -1.08 6.67
CA VAL A 183 7.22 -1.33 6.60
C VAL A 183 7.80 -0.83 5.27
N VAL A 184 9.13 -0.82 5.13
CA VAL A 184 9.83 -0.36 3.91
C VAL A 184 11.10 -1.15 3.53
N THR A 185 11.49 -2.16 4.31
CA THR A 185 12.68 -2.99 4.05
C THR A 185 12.32 -4.47 3.91
N ASN A 186 13.21 -5.21 3.26
CA ASN A 186 13.13 -6.66 3.06
C ASN A 186 13.03 -7.43 4.38
N GLU A 187 13.87 -7.16 5.38
CA GLU A 187 13.92 -7.96 6.62
C GLU A 187 12.59 -7.93 7.38
N MET A 188 12.00 -6.73 7.49
CA MET A 188 10.73 -6.56 8.19
C MET A 188 9.55 -7.08 7.36
N THR A 189 9.68 -7.12 6.03
CA THR A 189 8.71 -7.78 5.14
C THR A 189 8.76 -9.31 5.34
N GLU A 190 9.95 -9.89 5.44
CA GLU A 190 10.15 -11.31 5.73
C GLU A 190 9.58 -11.67 7.11
N GLU A 191 9.91 -10.90 8.15
CA GLU A 191 9.44 -11.13 9.52
C GLU A 191 7.91 -11.16 9.60
N LEU A 192 7.21 -10.20 8.96
CA LEU A 192 5.74 -10.18 8.95
C LEU A 192 5.14 -11.38 8.22
N ILE A 193 5.74 -11.82 7.10
CA ILE A 193 5.28 -12.99 6.36
C ILE A 193 5.57 -14.27 7.14
N LEU A 194 6.70 -14.41 7.81
CA LEU A 194 7.00 -15.56 8.65
C LEU A 194 6.05 -15.67 9.85
N ASN A 195 5.58 -14.55 10.38
CA ASN A 195 4.63 -14.49 11.50
C ASN A 195 3.14 -14.51 11.11
N GLY A 196 2.83 -14.65 9.81
CA GLY A 196 1.47 -14.97 9.35
C GLY A 196 0.77 -13.92 8.49
N ALA A 197 1.42 -12.83 8.11
CA ALA A 197 0.87 -11.92 7.10
C ALA A 197 0.82 -12.60 5.73
N ASP A 198 -0.29 -12.45 5.00
CA ASP A 198 -0.40 -12.87 3.59
C ASP A 198 0.05 -11.75 2.64
N VAL A 199 -0.20 -10.51 3.02
CA VAL A 199 0.17 -9.29 2.28
C VAL A 199 0.85 -8.31 3.22
N VAL A 200 2.03 -7.80 2.85
CA VAL A 200 2.73 -6.75 3.60
C VAL A 200 2.40 -5.38 3.01
N LYS A 201 2.05 -4.41 3.87
CA LYS A 201 1.74 -3.03 3.47
C LYS A 201 3.01 -2.19 3.49
N VAL A 202 3.44 -1.75 2.31
CA VAL A 202 4.76 -1.15 2.07
C VAL A 202 4.65 0.35 1.83
N GLY A 203 5.26 1.15 2.70
CA GLY A 203 5.37 2.60 2.54
C GLY A 203 5.39 3.38 3.85
N ILE A 204 6.49 4.07 4.14
CA ILE A 204 6.61 5.03 5.26
C ILE A 204 6.94 6.42 4.72
N GLY A 205 6.00 7.34 4.93
CA GLY A 205 6.07 8.73 4.44
C GLY A 205 5.69 9.07 2.98
N PRO A 206 5.22 8.17 2.08
CA PRO A 206 4.89 8.55 0.70
C PRO A 206 3.49 9.19 0.55
N GLY A 207 2.62 9.09 1.57
CA GLY A 207 1.24 9.58 1.49
C GLY A 207 1.15 11.11 1.32
N SER A 208 0.23 11.59 0.46
CA SER A 208 0.09 13.02 0.12
C SER A 208 -0.23 13.95 1.29
N VAL A 209 -0.80 13.40 2.37
CA VAL A 209 -1.11 14.07 3.65
C VAL A 209 -0.23 13.58 4.82
N CYS A 210 0.80 12.78 4.56
CA CYS A 210 1.78 12.37 5.54
C CYS A 210 2.87 13.44 5.72
N THR A 211 3.39 13.57 6.93
CA THR A 211 4.53 14.43 7.27
C THR A 211 5.64 13.68 8.04
N THR A 212 5.54 12.36 8.23
CA THR A 212 6.56 11.54 8.94
C THR A 212 7.99 11.82 8.47
N ARG A 213 8.29 11.69 7.16
CA ARG A 213 9.63 12.02 6.59
C ARG A 213 10.14 13.42 6.99
N LYS A 214 9.25 14.41 7.16
CA LYS A 214 9.59 15.78 7.58
C LYS A 214 9.75 15.91 9.10
N GLN A 215 8.96 15.19 9.89
CA GLN A 215 8.94 15.30 11.36
C GLN A 215 10.00 14.42 12.03
N THR A 216 10.31 13.26 11.47
CA THR A 216 11.19 12.24 12.09
C THR A 216 12.46 11.97 11.29
N GLY A 217 12.52 12.40 10.03
CA GLY A 217 13.57 11.99 9.08
C GLY A 217 13.43 10.54 8.59
N VAL A 218 12.49 9.76 9.11
CA VAL A 218 12.30 8.34 8.78
C VAL A 218 11.37 8.17 7.58
N GLY A 219 11.77 7.32 6.64
CA GLY A 219 10.99 6.90 5.49
C GLY A 219 11.87 6.41 4.36
N TYR A 220 11.26 5.95 3.27
CA TYR A 220 11.97 5.33 2.16
C TYR A 220 11.36 5.72 0.82
N PRO A 221 12.13 6.07 -0.22
CA PRO A 221 11.62 6.36 -1.55
C PRO A 221 10.81 5.19 -2.12
N GLN A 222 9.60 5.48 -2.61
CA GLN A 222 8.56 4.45 -2.68
C GLN A 222 8.81 3.38 -3.75
N VAL A 223 9.47 3.70 -4.87
CA VAL A 223 9.79 2.69 -5.90
C VAL A 223 10.83 1.70 -5.38
N SER A 224 11.88 2.18 -4.71
CA SER A 224 12.88 1.28 -4.10
C SER A 224 12.28 0.41 -2.99
N ALA A 225 11.43 0.97 -2.11
CA ALA A 225 10.74 0.18 -1.08
C ALA A 225 9.91 -0.96 -1.71
N ILE A 226 9.17 -0.67 -2.79
CA ILE A 226 8.36 -1.66 -3.50
C ILE A 226 9.25 -2.77 -4.09
N VAL A 227 10.34 -2.43 -4.77
CA VAL A 227 11.24 -3.43 -5.39
C VAL A 227 11.82 -4.37 -4.33
N GLU A 228 12.38 -3.81 -3.25
CA GLU A 228 13.09 -4.57 -2.22
C GLU A 228 12.12 -5.42 -1.37
N CYS A 229 10.93 -4.88 -1.04
CA CYS A 229 9.92 -5.64 -0.31
C CYS A 229 9.20 -6.68 -1.20
N ALA A 230 9.02 -6.42 -2.50
CA ALA A 230 8.41 -7.39 -3.43
C ALA A 230 9.27 -8.65 -3.57
N ASP A 231 10.57 -8.48 -3.78
CA ASP A 231 11.52 -9.59 -3.91
C ASP A 231 11.51 -10.49 -2.67
N ALA A 232 11.63 -9.87 -1.49
CA ALA A 232 11.53 -10.54 -0.19
C ALA A 232 10.20 -11.28 0.01
N ALA A 233 9.07 -10.61 -0.29
CA ALA A 233 7.75 -11.21 -0.13
C ALA A 233 7.52 -12.39 -1.07
N HIS A 234 7.86 -12.23 -2.36
CA HIS A 234 7.68 -13.27 -3.38
C HIS A 234 8.60 -14.46 -3.12
N GLY A 235 9.82 -14.24 -2.63
CA GLY A 235 10.74 -15.30 -2.20
C GLY A 235 10.17 -16.18 -1.09
N LEU A 236 9.36 -15.61 -0.19
CA LEU A 236 8.63 -16.36 0.85
C LEU A 236 7.23 -16.81 0.46
N GLY A 237 6.75 -16.50 -0.75
CA GLY A 237 5.40 -16.80 -1.22
C GLY A 237 4.29 -15.94 -0.62
N GLY A 238 4.63 -14.79 -0.01
CA GLY A 238 3.69 -13.74 0.36
C GLY A 238 3.52 -12.70 -0.77
N HIS A 239 2.72 -11.67 -0.48
CA HIS A 239 2.44 -10.57 -1.40
C HIS A 239 2.76 -9.21 -0.77
N ILE A 240 2.81 -8.14 -1.57
CA ILE A 240 2.85 -6.77 -1.05
C ILE A 240 1.73 -5.87 -1.60
N VAL A 241 1.30 -4.91 -0.78
CA VAL A 241 0.49 -3.77 -1.20
C VAL A 241 1.28 -2.47 -1.04
N ALA A 242 1.50 -1.76 -2.15
CA ALA A 242 2.23 -0.50 -2.17
C ALA A 242 1.32 0.65 -1.69
N ASP A 243 1.58 1.19 -0.51
CA ASP A 243 0.71 2.16 0.17
C ASP A 243 1.23 3.60 0.07
N GLY A 244 0.49 4.43 -0.64
CA GLY A 244 0.77 5.86 -0.83
C GLY A 244 1.73 6.19 -1.99
N GLY A 245 2.02 7.48 -2.17
CA GLY A 245 2.89 8.00 -3.23
C GLY A 245 2.27 8.07 -4.63
N VAL A 246 1.29 7.21 -4.94
CA VAL A 246 0.60 7.22 -6.24
C VAL A 246 -0.28 8.46 -6.39
N THR A 247 0.03 9.33 -7.36
CA THR A 247 -0.72 10.57 -7.64
C THR A 247 -1.47 10.52 -8.97
N CYS A 248 -1.04 9.69 -9.90
CA CYS A 248 -1.62 9.55 -11.23
C CYS A 248 -1.58 8.08 -11.71
N PRO A 249 -2.29 7.73 -12.81
CA PRO A 249 -2.29 6.37 -13.35
C PRO A 249 -0.89 5.86 -13.76
N GLY A 250 0.02 6.77 -14.12
CA GLY A 250 1.41 6.45 -14.41
C GLY A 250 2.17 5.95 -13.18
N ASP A 251 1.91 6.50 -11.99
CA ASP A 251 2.54 6.05 -10.74
C ASP A 251 2.00 4.70 -10.29
N ALA A 252 0.69 4.46 -10.46
CA ALA A 252 0.07 3.15 -10.26
C ALA A 252 0.74 2.08 -11.13
N ALA A 253 0.95 2.37 -12.42
CA ALA A 253 1.63 1.45 -13.32
C ALA A 253 3.13 1.26 -13.00
N LYS A 254 3.82 2.28 -12.46
CA LYS A 254 5.17 2.15 -11.90
C LYS A 254 5.18 1.25 -10.66
N ALA A 255 4.20 1.36 -9.76
CA ALA A 255 4.12 0.51 -8.56
C ALA A 255 3.98 -0.98 -8.93
N PHE A 256 3.05 -1.31 -9.83
CA PHE A 256 2.96 -2.67 -10.38
C PHE A 256 4.22 -3.08 -11.15
N GLY A 257 4.79 -2.19 -11.95
CA GLY A 257 6.06 -2.44 -12.66
C GLY A 257 7.27 -2.69 -11.75
N ALA A 258 7.23 -2.16 -10.53
CA ALA A 258 8.23 -2.36 -9.48
C ALA A 258 8.04 -3.64 -8.67
N GLY A 259 6.95 -4.39 -8.90
CA GLY A 259 6.70 -5.68 -8.25
C GLY A 259 5.53 -5.70 -7.27
N ALA A 260 4.81 -4.58 -7.06
CA ALA A 260 3.65 -4.56 -6.17
C ALA A 260 2.56 -5.55 -6.64
N ASP A 261 1.96 -6.30 -5.70
CA ASP A 261 0.83 -7.17 -6.03
C ASP A 261 -0.47 -6.40 -6.05
N LEU A 262 -0.63 -5.49 -5.09
CA LEU A 262 -1.72 -4.52 -4.99
C LEU A 262 -1.15 -3.10 -4.79
N ILE A 263 -1.98 -2.10 -5.05
CA ILE A 263 -1.66 -0.70 -4.72
C ILE A 263 -2.73 -0.13 -3.79
N MET A 264 -2.33 0.62 -2.75
CA MET A 264 -3.23 1.29 -1.83
C MET A 264 -3.13 2.81 -1.96
N MET A 265 -4.29 3.47 -2.08
CA MET A 265 -4.38 4.91 -2.31
C MET A 265 -5.46 5.55 -1.43
N GLY A 266 -5.13 6.70 -0.84
CA GLY A 266 -6.10 7.59 -0.21
C GLY A 266 -6.37 8.84 -1.04
N GLY A 267 -5.33 9.63 -1.32
CA GLY A 267 -5.46 10.94 -1.96
C GLY A 267 -6.03 10.94 -3.40
N LEU A 268 -5.94 9.81 -4.13
CA LEU A 268 -6.56 9.70 -5.44
C LEU A 268 -8.10 9.66 -5.33
N PHE A 269 -8.64 8.99 -4.31
CA PHE A 269 -10.08 8.84 -4.08
C PHE A 269 -10.68 9.92 -3.16
N SER A 270 -9.87 10.71 -2.46
CA SER A 270 -10.37 11.85 -1.68
C SER A 270 -11.05 12.88 -2.57
N GLY A 271 -12.08 13.57 -2.07
CA GLY A 271 -12.84 14.55 -2.86
C GLY A 271 -13.95 13.96 -3.72
N THR A 272 -14.05 12.63 -3.84
CA THR A 272 -15.16 11.97 -4.54
C THR A 272 -16.45 12.02 -3.73
N ASP A 273 -17.59 11.80 -4.37
CA ASP A 273 -18.90 11.83 -3.72
C ASP A 273 -19.03 10.76 -2.62
N GLU A 274 -18.46 9.57 -2.86
CA GLU A 274 -18.42 8.42 -1.94
C GLU A 274 -17.37 8.53 -0.82
N SER A 275 -16.50 9.56 -0.88
CA SER A 275 -15.61 9.90 0.22
C SER A 275 -16.42 10.51 1.38
N ALA A 276 -16.03 10.29 2.63
CA ALA A 276 -16.65 11.00 3.75
C ALA A 276 -16.27 12.48 3.77
N GLY A 277 -16.98 13.26 4.61
CA GLY A 277 -16.82 14.70 4.75
C GLY A 277 -17.76 15.50 3.84
N GLU A 278 -18.12 16.70 4.28
CA GLU A 278 -19.02 17.59 3.53
C GLU A 278 -18.31 18.29 2.37
N VAL A 279 -19.09 18.69 1.35
CA VAL A 279 -18.61 19.54 0.26
C VAL A 279 -18.77 21.00 0.67
N LEU A 280 -17.64 21.68 0.85
CA LEU A 280 -17.59 23.11 1.14
C LEU A 280 -17.55 23.90 -0.17
N VAL A 281 -18.41 24.92 -0.27
CA VAL A 281 -18.38 25.89 -1.38
C VAL A 281 -17.58 27.11 -0.94
N LYS A 282 -16.58 27.48 -1.72
CA LYS A 282 -15.70 28.62 -1.46
C LYS A 282 -16.27 29.91 -2.05
N PRO A 283 -15.80 31.10 -1.60
CA PRO A 283 -16.26 32.40 -2.12
C PRO A 283 -16.02 32.59 -3.63
N ASP A 284 -15.07 31.87 -4.23
CA ASP A 284 -14.80 31.85 -5.68
C ASP A 284 -15.68 30.85 -6.46
N GLY A 285 -16.62 30.18 -5.78
CA GLY A 285 -17.49 29.14 -6.34
C GLY A 285 -16.84 27.75 -6.42
N SER A 286 -15.56 27.60 -6.07
CA SER A 286 -14.91 26.28 -6.07
C SER A 286 -15.51 25.36 -4.99
N ARG A 287 -15.64 24.07 -5.32
CA ARG A 287 -16.17 23.03 -4.43
C ARG A 287 -15.01 22.16 -3.94
N VAL A 288 -14.86 22.01 -2.63
CA VAL A 288 -13.79 21.23 -2.01
C VAL A 288 -14.32 20.30 -0.91
N LYS A 289 -13.58 19.23 -0.60
CA LYS A 289 -13.79 18.39 0.59
C LYS A 289 -12.52 18.40 1.45
N LEU A 290 -12.67 18.21 2.76
CA LEU A 290 -11.54 18.10 3.68
C LEU A 290 -10.92 16.70 3.60
N PHE A 291 -9.59 16.63 3.45
CA PHE A 291 -8.83 15.38 3.45
C PHE A 291 -7.61 15.48 4.39
N TYR A 292 -7.40 14.50 5.25
CA TYR A 292 -6.34 14.54 6.27
C TYR A 292 -5.75 13.17 6.57
N GLY A 293 -4.48 13.14 7.01
CA GLY A 293 -3.82 11.91 7.47
C GLY A 293 -4.36 11.45 8.82
N MET A 294 -4.41 10.13 9.07
CA MET A 294 -4.90 9.57 10.35
C MET A 294 -4.00 9.91 11.56
N SER A 295 -2.75 10.30 11.33
CA SER A 295 -1.84 10.88 12.34
C SER A 295 -1.83 12.41 12.34
N SER A 296 -2.86 13.07 11.80
CA SER A 296 -3.03 14.53 11.88
C SER A 296 -3.73 14.96 13.17
N GLY A 297 -3.51 16.21 13.58
CA GLY A 297 -4.28 16.81 14.68
C GLY A 297 -5.79 16.68 14.52
N VAL A 298 -6.33 16.87 13.30
CA VAL A 298 -7.77 16.71 13.01
C VAL A 298 -8.26 15.31 13.36
N ALA A 299 -7.55 14.27 12.90
CA ALA A 299 -7.89 12.89 13.21
C ALA A 299 -7.74 12.57 14.71
N MET A 300 -6.69 13.08 15.37
CA MET A 300 -6.47 12.88 16.81
C MET A 300 -7.54 13.57 17.68
N HIS A 301 -7.96 14.80 17.36
CA HIS A 301 -9.07 15.45 18.04
C HIS A 301 -10.39 14.68 17.84
N LYS A 302 -10.68 14.23 16.61
CA LYS A 302 -11.91 13.50 16.26
C LYS A 302 -12.02 12.13 16.94
N HIS A 303 -10.90 11.39 17.08
CA HIS A 303 -10.92 9.98 17.48
C HIS A 303 -10.21 9.65 18.79
N ALA A 304 -9.38 10.56 19.32
CA ALA A 304 -8.58 10.35 20.54
C ALA A 304 -8.71 11.51 21.56
N GLY A 305 -9.60 12.47 21.33
CA GLY A 305 -9.85 13.61 22.22
C GLY A 305 -8.81 14.74 22.15
N GLY A 306 -7.71 14.54 21.43
CA GLY A 306 -6.66 15.55 21.24
C GLY A 306 -5.32 14.96 20.81
N VAL A 307 -4.37 15.85 20.54
CA VAL A 307 -2.96 15.46 20.38
C VAL A 307 -2.37 15.31 21.78
N ALA A 308 -1.88 14.12 22.13
CA ALA A 308 -1.22 13.88 23.41
C ALA A 308 0.09 14.69 23.50
N GLU A 309 0.39 15.26 24.67
CA GLU A 309 1.49 16.22 24.87
C GLU A 309 2.87 15.71 24.41
N TYR A 310 3.09 14.39 24.48
CA TYR A 310 4.34 13.74 24.09
C TYR A 310 4.45 13.44 22.57
N ARG A 311 3.42 13.73 21.76
CA ARG A 311 3.33 13.30 20.35
C ARG A 311 3.19 14.49 19.39
N SER A 312 3.95 14.45 18.28
CA SER A 312 3.81 15.41 17.18
C SER A 312 2.82 14.94 16.10
N SER A 313 2.31 15.88 15.29
CA SER A 313 1.41 15.60 14.17
C SER A 313 2.19 15.12 12.94
N GLU A 314 2.11 13.83 12.64
CA GLU A 314 2.70 13.17 11.46
C GLU A 314 1.76 13.13 10.23
N GLY A 315 0.60 13.77 10.34
CA GLY A 315 -0.27 14.09 9.22
C GLY A 315 -0.58 15.58 9.14
N LYS A 316 -0.95 16.03 7.94
CA LYS A 316 -1.58 17.34 7.69
C LYS A 316 -3.04 17.15 7.27
N ALA A 317 -3.80 18.24 7.34
CA ALA A 317 -5.09 18.38 6.67
C ALA A 317 -4.92 19.28 5.44
N VAL A 318 -5.67 19.01 4.38
CA VAL A 318 -5.71 19.77 3.14
C VAL A 318 -7.15 19.80 2.61
N GLU A 319 -7.47 20.81 1.83
CA GLU A 319 -8.70 20.83 1.05
C GLU A 319 -8.39 20.28 -0.35
N VAL A 320 -9.21 19.35 -0.83
CA VAL A 320 -9.09 18.78 -2.17
C VAL A 320 -10.32 19.15 -3.01
N PRO A 321 -10.19 19.38 -4.33
CA PRO A 321 -11.34 19.62 -5.20
C PRO A 321 -12.38 18.49 -5.08
N ALA A 322 -13.66 18.86 -5.14
CA ALA A 322 -14.74 17.89 -5.30
C ALA A 322 -14.66 17.28 -6.71
N LYS A 323 -14.54 15.96 -6.80
CA LYS A 323 -14.27 15.21 -8.04
C LYS A 323 -15.53 14.61 -8.68
N GLY A 324 -16.67 14.64 -7.99
CA GLY A 324 -17.86 13.87 -8.38
C GLY A 324 -17.70 12.36 -8.09
N PRO A 325 -18.42 11.49 -8.81
CA PRO A 325 -18.42 10.05 -8.55
C PRO A 325 -17.04 9.40 -8.72
N VAL A 326 -16.68 8.48 -7.83
CA VAL A 326 -15.40 7.74 -7.89
C VAL A 326 -15.24 6.92 -9.18
N ASP A 327 -16.35 6.59 -9.85
CA ASP A 327 -16.36 5.85 -11.11
C ASP A 327 -15.44 6.46 -12.17
N ALA A 328 -15.50 7.78 -12.36
CA ALA A 328 -14.66 8.48 -13.35
C ALA A 328 -13.16 8.40 -12.97
N VAL A 329 -12.86 8.55 -11.68
CA VAL A 329 -11.49 8.43 -11.14
C VAL A 329 -10.95 7.00 -11.33
N MET A 330 -11.78 5.99 -11.10
CA MET A 330 -11.42 4.58 -11.28
C MET A 330 -11.23 4.25 -12.77
N LEU A 331 -12.10 4.73 -13.66
CA LEU A 331 -11.99 4.49 -15.10
C LEU A 331 -10.73 5.13 -15.72
N ASP A 332 -10.32 6.34 -15.31
CA ASP A 332 -9.05 6.95 -15.74
C ASP A 332 -7.84 6.17 -15.20
N LEU A 333 -7.85 5.78 -13.92
CA LEU A 333 -6.81 4.95 -13.30
C LEU A 333 -6.61 3.64 -14.07
N LEU A 334 -7.69 2.87 -14.25
CA LEU A 334 -7.64 1.58 -14.94
C LEU A 334 -7.35 1.76 -16.44
N GLY A 335 -7.81 2.85 -17.07
CA GLY A 335 -7.49 3.19 -18.46
C GLY A 335 -6.00 3.51 -18.67
N GLY A 336 -5.38 4.23 -17.73
CA GLY A 336 -3.96 4.52 -17.73
C GLY A 336 -3.10 3.28 -17.54
N ILE A 337 -3.45 2.41 -16.59
CA ILE A 337 -2.72 1.14 -16.35
C ILE A 337 -2.78 0.24 -17.60
N ARG A 338 -3.96 0.08 -18.25
CA ARG A 338 -4.06 -0.66 -19.52
C ARG A 338 -3.21 -0.04 -20.62
N SER A 339 -3.14 1.29 -20.69
CA SER A 339 -2.29 1.99 -21.65
C SER A 339 -0.81 1.68 -21.42
N THR A 340 -0.30 1.73 -20.18
CA THR A 340 1.07 1.30 -19.86
C THR A 340 1.32 -0.15 -20.21
N CYS A 341 0.38 -1.06 -19.93
CA CYS A 341 0.48 -2.46 -20.31
C CYS A 341 0.67 -2.62 -21.84
N THR A 342 -0.08 -1.87 -22.66
CA THR A 342 0.12 -1.88 -24.12
C THR A 342 1.48 -1.33 -24.56
N TYR A 343 2.05 -0.32 -23.86
CA TYR A 343 3.39 0.22 -24.16
C TYR A 343 4.55 -0.73 -23.84
N VAL A 344 4.34 -1.77 -23.03
CA VAL A 344 5.34 -2.81 -22.71
C VAL A 344 4.97 -4.21 -23.22
N GLY A 345 3.84 -4.33 -23.91
CA GLY A 345 3.33 -5.61 -24.43
C GLY A 345 2.79 -6.58 -23.39
N ALA A 346 2.35 -6.11 -22.22
CA ALA A 346 1.71 -6.93 -21.18
C ALA A 346 0.23 -7.17 -21.53
N ALA A 347 -0.16 -8.42 -21.80
CA ALA A 347 -1.56 -8.78 -22.05
C ALA A 347 -2.36 -8.86 -20.73
N THR A 348 -1.69 -9.21 -19.64
CA THR A 348 -2.25 -9.23 -18.29
C THR A 348 -1.42 -8.34 -17.36
N LEU A 349 -2.06 -7.75 -16.34
CA LEU A 349 -1.36 -6.96 -15.31
C LEU A 349 -0.27 -7.78 -14.58
N LYS A 350 -0.47 -9.10 -14.46
CA LYS A 350 0.49 -10.08 -13.90
C LYS A 350 1.83 -10.12 -14.67
N GLU A 351 1.86 -9.73 -15.94
CA GLU A 351 3.10 -9.65 -16.73
C GLU A 351 3.85 -8.33 -16.56
N LEU A 352 3.20 -7.27 -16.07
CA LEU A 352 3.76 -5.92 -16.01
C LEU A 352 5.09 -5.84 -15.24
N PRO A 353 5.29 -6.48 -14.06
CA PRO A 353 6.60 -6.47 -13.39
C PRO A 353 7.70 -7.07 -14.28
N LYS A 354 7.47 -8.27 -14.83
CA LYS A 354 8.44 -8.99 -15.68
C LYS A 354 8.75 -8.26 -16.99
N ARG A 355 7.81 -7.46 -17.49
CA ARG A 355 7.99 -6.64 -18.70
C ARG A 355 8.51 -5.24 -18.41
N THR A 356 8.53 -4.78 -17.16
CA THR A 356 9.03 -3.45 -16.81
C THR A 356 10.56 -3.38 -16.91
N THR A 357 11.06 -2.20 -17.27
CA THR A 357 12.46 -1.81 -17.12
C THR A 357 12.46 -0.31 -16.87
N PHE A 358 12.90 0.13 -15.71
CA PHE A 358 12.93 1.54 -15.39
C PHE A 358 14.09 2.26 -16.06
N VAL A 359 13.85 3.51 -16.42
CA VAL A 359 14.86 4.50 -16.81
C VAL A 359 14.84 5.57 -15.73
N ARG A 360 15.97 5.81 -15.06
CA ARG A 360 16.11 6.94 -14.15
C ARG A 360 16.08 8.24 -14.95
N VAL A 361 15.33 9.23 -14.49
CA VAL A 361 15.14 10.50 -15.20
C VAL A 361 15.34 11.71 -14.27
N SER A 362 15.71 12.85 -14.85
CA SER A 362 15.69 14.15 -14.17
C SER A 362 14.38 14.91 -14.37
N GLN A 363 13.59 14.55 -15.40
CA GLN A 363 12.27 15.12 -15.69
C GLN A 363 11.34 14.04 -16.26
N GLN A 364 10.06 14.10 -15.92
CA GLN A 364 9.03 13.17 -16.41
C GLN A 364 8.00 13.81 -17.34
N LEU A 365 7.68 15.08 -17.10
CA LEU A 365 6.60 15.81 -17.76
C LEU A 365 7.16 17.08 -18.38
N ASN A 366 6.69 17.42 -19.57
CA ASN A 366 6.84 18.76 -20.10
C ASN A 366 5.77 19.66 -19.47
N THR A 367 6.19 20.66 -18.68
CA THR A 367 5.30 21.54 -17.91
C THR A 367 4.95 22.84 -18.62
N VAL A 368 5.15 22.96 -19.95
CA VAL A 368 4.94 24.20 -20.72
C VAL A 368 3.50 24.74 -20.61
N PHE A 369 2.51 23.86 -20.42
CA PHE A 369 1.10 24.22 -20.16
C PHE A 369 0.67 23.97 -18.71
N GLY A 370 1.63 24.03 -17.78
CA GLY A 370 1.45 23.76 -16.35
C GLY A 370 1.70 22.30 -15.96
N THR A 371 1.74 22.04 -14.66
CA THR A 371 1.68 20.69 -14.10
C THR A 371 0.25 20.18 -14.23
N HIS A 372 0.03 19.11 -15.02
CA HIS A 372 -1.30 18.63 -15.42
C HIS A 372 -2.37 18.73 -14.34
N ASP A 373 -3.26 19.71 -14.49
CA ASP A 373 -4.55 19.73 -13.82
C ASP A 373 -5.45 18.70 -14.50
N LEU A 374 -5.61 17.54 -13.86
CA LEU A 374 -6.41 16.42 -14.37
C LEU A 374 -7.90 16.76 -14.49
N SER A 375 -8.38 17.87 -13.92
CA SER A 375 -9.77 18.33 -14.08
C SER A 375 -10.08 18.95 -15.44
N LYS A 376 -9.07 19.14 -16.31
CA LYS A 376 -9.20 19.74 -17.65
C LYS A 376 -9.05 18.72 -18.80
N LYS A 377 -9.42 17.47 -18.55
CA LYS A 377 -9.48 16.38 -19.54
C LYS A 377 -10.92 16.04 -19.91
#